data_AF-A0A2H0RTW9-F1
#
_entry.id   AF-A0A2H0RTW9-F1
#
_cell.length_a   1.000
_cell.length_b   1.000
_cell.length_c   1.000
_cell.angle_alpha   90.00
_cell.angle_beta   90.00
_cell.angle_gamma   90.00
#
_symmetry.space_group_name_H-M   'P 1'
#
loop_
_entity.id
_entity.type
_entity.pdbx_description
1 polymer ?
#
loop_
_entity_poly.entity_id
_entity_poly.type
_entity_poly.pdbx_seq_one_letter_code
_entity_poly.pdbx_strand_id
1 'polypeptide(L)'
;EECDDGNTTGGDGCTESCFRESVCGDGKKEGDEECDNGKKNSDAEAGACRTSCRQAYCGDAVKDAGEECDGGENCTDMCQTIGLLDREETPFVFGGIAVVLAGGGAFYLLRSRKGKAGGSEKSGPVSLDDIPLDELEMPWHKWGGGMNQ
;
A
#
# COMPACT_ATOMS: atom_id res chain seq x y z
N GLU A 1 42.85 7.41 -19.91
CA GLU A 1 42.27 6.96 -18.63
C GLU A 1 41.75 8.17 -17.85
N GLU A 2 40.43 8.29 -17.63
CA GLU A 2 39.85 9.34 -16.75
C GLU A 2 39.87 8.91 -15.26
N CYS A 3 40.24 7.67 -15.00
CA CYS A 3 40.32 7.03 -13.70
C CYS A 3 41.42 5.95 -13.75
N ASP A 4 42.32 5.93 -12.75
CA ASP A 4 43.35 4.90 -12.52
C ASP A 4 43.46 4.73 -11.00
N ASP A 5 42.96 3.60 -10.49
CA ASP A 5 42.94 3.21 -9.08
C ASP A 5 44.01 2.16 -8.75
N GLY A 6 44.94 1.91 -9.68
CA GLY A 6 46.05 0.99 -9.51
C GLY A 6 45.65 -0.49 -9.53
N ASN A 7 44.43 -0.84 -9.95
CA ASN A 7 44.02 -2.23 -10.15
C ASN A 7 43.05 -2.40 -11.35
N THR A 8 42.55 -3.62 -11.59
CA THR A 8 41.63 -3.93 -12.72
C THR A 8 40.34 -4.60 -12.24
N THR A 9 40.00 -4.44 -10.97
CA THR A 9 38.82 -5.02 -10.32
C THR A 9 37.67 -4.05 -10.51
N GLY A 10 36.64 -4.42 -11.27
CA GLY A 10 35.45 -3.59 -11.33
C GLY A 10 34.69 -3.55 -10.00
N GLY A 11 33.92 -2.49 -9.78
CA GLY A 11 33.05 -2.27 -8.64
C GLY A 11 33.66 -1.49 -7.48
N ASP A 12 34.88 -0.95 -7.64
CA ASP A 12 35.58 -0.12 -6.64
C ASP A 12 35.71 1.36 -7.08
N GLY A 13 35.14 1.73 -8.24
CA GLY A 13 35.11 3.10 -8.75
C GLY A 13 35.71 3.22 -10.15
N CYS A 14 36.37 2.17 -10.63
CA CYS A 14 36.98 2.12 -11.95
C CYS A 14 36.69 0.78 -12.65
N THR A 15 36.09 0.86 -13.84
CA THR A 15 35.94 -0.32 -14.70
C THR A 15 37.31 -0.88 -15.10
N GLU A 16 37.34 -2.14 -15.54
CA GLU A 16 38.50 -2.78 -16.18
C GLU A 16 39.03 -2.04 -17.43
N SER A 17 38.20 -1.16 -18.02
CA SER A 17 38.55 -0.32 -19.16
C SER A 17 38.96 1.11 -18.75
N CYS A 18 39.23 1.35 -17.47
CA CYS A 18 39.65 2.63 -16.89
C CYS A 18 38.65 3.79 -17.12
N PHE A 19 37.36 3.47 -17.16
CA PHE A 19 36.25 4.42 -17.06
C PHE A 19 35.71 4.43 -15.63
N ARG A 20 35.26 5.61 -15.16
CA ARG A 20 34.67 5.75 -13.83
C ARG A 20 33.36 4.95 -13.73
N GLU A 21 33.23 4.17 -12.67
CA GLU A 21 31.99 3.49 -12.30
C GLU A 21 31.20 4.30 -11.27
N SER A 22 29.87 4.20 -11.32
CA SER A 22 29.03 4.64 -10.20
C SER A 22 29.12 3.61 -9.08
N VAL A 23 29.55 4.05 -7.89
CA VAL A 23 29.72 3.18 -6.73
C VAL A 23 28.82 3.65 -5.61
N CYS A 24 27.85 2.82 -5.28
CA CYS A 24 26.93 3.15 -4.21
C CYS A 24 27.62 3.15 -2.84
N GLY A 25 27.55 4.27 -2.14
CA GLY A 25 28.08 4.43 -0.78
C GLY A 25 29.44 5.13 -0.72
N ASP A 26 29.91 5.70 -1.83
CA ASP A 26 31.12 6.54 -1.87
C ASP A 26 30.83 8.02 -1.46
N GLY A 27 29.54 8.38 -1.38
CA GLY A 27 29.05 9.69 -0.98
C GLY A 27 28.93 10.68 -2.14
N LYS A 28 28.97 10.20 -3.38
CA LYS A 28 28.76 10.99 -4.59
C LYS A 28 27.69 10.33 -5.44
N LYS A 29 26.60 11.06 -5.67
CA LYS A 29 25.57 10.65 -6.61
C LYS A 29 26.11 10.67 -8.05
N GLU A 30 26.42 9.51 -8.61
CA GLU A 30 26.94 9.35 -9.98
C GLU A 30 26.14 8.29 -10.77
N GLY A 31 26.13 8.40 -12.11
CA GLY A 31 25.44 7.44 -12.98
C GLY A 31 23.93 7.35 -12.74
N ASP A 32 23.44 6.13 -12.48
CA ASP A 32 22.03 5.78 -12.30
C ASP A 32 21.56 5.82 -10.83
N GLU A 33 22.41 6.26 -9.91
CA GLU A 33 22.06 6.39 -8.50
C GLU A 33 21.02 7.50 -8.28
N GLU A 34 20.02 7.23 -7.43
CA GLU A 34 19.01 8.23 -7.07
C GLU A 34 19.45 9.08 -5.88
N CYS A 35 20.31 8.51 -5.03
CA CYS A 35 20.94 9.15 -3.89
C CYS A 35 22.26 8.45 -3.57
N ASP A 36 23.18 9.17 -2.92
CA ASP A 36 24.30 8.55 -2.22
C ASP A 36 24.71 9.42 -1.02
N ASN A 37 24.43 8.93 0.18
CA ASN A 37 24.83 9.56 1.44
C ASN A 37 26.08 8.89 2.05
N GLY A 38 26.77 8.07 1.27
CA GLY A 38 27.96 7.34 1.64
C GLY A 38 27.68 6.31 2.73
N LYS A 39 28.47 6.36 3.81
CA LYS A 39 28.30 5.52 5.01
C LYS A 39 26.95 5.71 5.74
N LYS A 40 26.16 6.72 5.36
CA LYS A 40 24.82 6.94 5.91
C LYS A 40 23.73 6.23 5.11
N ASN A 41 24.08 5.53 4.03
CA ASN A 41 23.14 4.66 3.36
C ASN A 41 22.75 3.52 4.33
N SER A 42 21.46 3.20 4.39
CA SER A 42 20.92 2.24 5.35
C SER A 42 19.60 1.68 4.84
N ASP A 43 19.40 0.37 5.04
CA ASP A 43 18.13 -0.32 4.80
C ASP A 43 17.36 -0.57 6.11
N ALA A 44 17.69 0.19 7.16
CA ALA A 44 17.04 0.08 8.47
C ALA A 44 16.64 1.45 9.05
N GLU A 45 17.20 2.54 8.52
CA GLU A 45 16.95 3.89 9.02
C GLU A 45 15.95 4.60 8.12
N ALA A 46 14.90 5.15 8.73
CA ALA A 46 13.85 5.86 8.01
C ALA A 46 14.40 7.12 7.28
N GLY A 47 14.03 7.26 6.02
CA GLY A 47 14.44 8.36 5.12
C GLY A 47 15.90 8.29 4.68
N ALA A 48 16.62 7.22 5.02
CA ALA A 48 17.97 7.02 4.52
C ALA A 48 17.96 6.61 3.04
N CYS A 49 19.06 6.90 2.37
CA CYS A 49 19.32 6.32 1.06
C CYS A 49 19.57 4.82 1.25
N ARG A 50 18.96 3.97 0.42
CA ARG A 50 19.12 2.53 0.54
C ARG A 50 20.53 2.10 0.16
N THR A 51 20.98 0.93 0.62
CA THR A 51 22.31 0.40 0.24
C THR A 51 22.40 0.03 -1.24
N SER A 52 21.26 0.05 -1.94
CA SER A 52 21.13 -0.02 -3.39
C SER A 52 21.16 1.34 -4.10
N CYS A 53 21.43 2.42 -3.37
CA CYS A 53 21.45 3.82 -3.86
C CYS A 53 20.14 4.26 -4.53
N ARG A 54 19.04 3.67 -4.05
CA ARG A 54 17.69 4.15 -4.29
C ARG A 54 17.22 5.01 -3.14
N GLN A 55 16.37 5.97 -3.46
CA GLN A 55 15.68 6.70 -2.41
C GLN A 55 14.79 5.74 -1.62
N ALA A 56 14.58 6.05 -0.34
CA ALA A 56 13.52 5.50 0.49
C ALA A 56 12.22 5.31 -0.31
N TYR A 57 11.66 4.11 -0.33
CA TYR A 57 10.49 3.77 -1.13
C TYR A 57 9.56 2.78 -0.45
N CYS A 58 8.28 2.92 -0.75
CA CYS A 58 7.25 2.04 -0.23
C CYS A 58 7.49 0.57 -0.60
N GLY A 59 7.59 -0.30 0.41
CA GLY A 59 7.85 -1.73 0.27
C GLY A 59 9.33 -2.10 0.34
N ASP A 60 10.16 -1.27 0.98
CA ASP A 60 11.60 -1.50 1.15
C ASP A 60 12.01 -2.07 2.51
N ALA A 61 11.02 -2.60 3.25
CA ALA A 61 11.11 -3.19 4.58
C ALA A 61 11.38 -2.18 5.73
N VAL A 62 11.31 -0.87 5.47
CA VAL A 62 11.42 0.18 6.48
C VAL A 62 10.32 1.21 6.28
N LYS A 63 9.64 1.55 7.37
CA LYS A 63 8.67 2.64 7.37
C LYS A 63 9.36 4.00 7.30
N ASP A 64 9.29 4.66 6.14
CA ASP A 64 9.96 5.93 5.90
C ASP A 64 9.17 7.16 6.36
N ALA A 65 9.83 8.32 6.35
CA ALA A 65 9.21 9.58 6.71
C ALA A 65 8.12 9.98 5.70
N GLY A 66 6.88 10.03 6.17
CA GLY A 66 5.70 10.32 5.33
C GLY A 66 4.89 9.08 4.96
N GLU A 67 5.37 7.89 5.32
CA GLU A 67 4.66 6.64 5.14
C GLU A 67 3.93 6.22 6.43
N GLU A 68 2.74 5.65 6.30
CA GLU A 68 1.97 5.10 7.43
C GLU A 68 2.25 3.62 7.66
N CYS A 69 2.66 2.92 6.61
CA CYS A 69 3.03 1.51 6.55
C CYS A 69 4.08 1.35 5.46
N ASP A 70 4.63 0.14 5.31
CA ASP A 70 5.69 -0.15 4.34
C ASP A 70 5.32 -1.41 3.53
N GLY A 71 4.39 -1.24 2.60
CA GLY A 71 3.81 -2.33 1.80
C GLY A 71 3.04 -3.40 2.59
N GLY A 72 2.65 -4.46 1.88
CA GLY A 72 1.91 -5.61 2.43
C GLY A 72 0.38 -5.49 2.33
N GLU A 73 -0.31 -6.48 2.92
CA GLU A 73 -1.76 -6.70 2.74
C GLU A 73 -2.68 -5.63 3.36
N ASN A 74 -2.16 -4.78 4.25
CA ASN A 74 -2.90 -3.64 4.83
C ASN A 74 -2.28 -2.29 4.47
N CYS A 75 -1.51 -2.24 3.39
CA CYS A 75 -0.83 -1.03 2.92
C CYS A 75 -1.09 -0.81 1.44
N THR A 76 -1.37 0.42 1.05
CA THR A 76 -1.52 0.79 -0.37
C THR A 76 -0.15 0.97 -1.03
N ASP A 77 -0.11 1.00 -2.36
CA ASP A 77 1.11 1.32 -3.14
C ASP A 77 1.64 2.75 -2.86
N MET A 78 0.84 3.59 -2.20
CA MET A 78 1.23 4.92 -1.74
C MET A 78 1.64 4.94 -0.26
N CYS A 79 1.89 3.77 0.33
CA CYS A 79 2.28 3.58 1.72
C CYS A 79 1.32 4.21 2.74
N GLN A 80 0.03 4.13 2.43
CA GLN A 80 -1.06 4.51 3.34
C GLN A 80 -1.70 3.27 3.92
N THR A 81 -2.05 3.33 5.20
CA THR A 81 -2.72 2.20 5.84
C THR A 81 -4.11 2.04 5.27
N ILE A 82 -4.48 0.81 4.91
CA ILE A 82 -5.85 0.49 4.52
C ILE A 82 -6.67 0.46 5.81
N GLY A 83 -7.20 1.62 6.18
CA GLY A 83 -8.07 1.75 7.34
C GLY A 83 -9.34 0.93 7.13
N LEU A 84 -9.47 -0.22 7.81
CA LEU A 84 -10.72 -0.97 7.96
C LEU A 84 -11.80 -0.22 8.77
N LEU A 85 -11.59 1.07 9.04
CA LEU A 85 -12.49 1.98 9.75
C LEU A 85 -12.76 3.26 8.96
N ASP A 86 -13.14 3.17 7.68
CA ASP A 86 -14.10 4.14 7.10
C ASP A 86 -15.55 3.73 7.46
N ARG A 87 -15.74 3.12 8.63
CA ARG A 87 -17.04 2.92 9.25
C ARG A 87 -17.09 3.58 10.61
N GLU A 88 -16.70 4.85 10.63
CA GLU A 88 -17.18 5.80 11.61
C GLU A 88 -17.98 6.88 10.86
N GLU A 89 -19.23 6.50 10.57
CA GLU A 89 -20.37 7.40 10.57
C GLU A 89 -20.30 8.59 9.59
N THR A 90 -20.25 8.31 8.28
CA THR A 90 -21.10 9.14 7.41
C THR A 90 -22.54 8.79 7.78
N PRO A 91 -23.34 9.69 8.39
CA PRO A 91 -24.76 9.48 8.38
C PRO A 91 -25.17 9.54 6.91
N PHE A 92 -25.43 8.37 6.34
CA PHE A 92 -26.18 8.24 5.11
C PHE A 92 -27.40 9.15 5.23
N VAL A 93 -27.48 10.12 4.32
CA VAL A 93 -28.64 10.98 4.16
C VAL A 93 -29.82 10.09 3.79
N PHE A 94 -30.57 9.66 4.79
CA PHE A 94 -31.97 9.27 4.65
C PHE A 94 -32.78 10.24 5.50
N GLY A 95 -33.17 11.36 4.90
CA GLY A 95 -34.23 12.21 5.43
C GLY A 95 -33.96 12.88 6.79
N GLY A 96 -33.00 13.81 6.84
CA GLY A 96 -33.13 15.04 7.63
C GLY A 96 -33.41 14.95 9.15
N ILE A 97 -32.77 14.05 9.90
CA ILE A 97 -32.74 14.16 11.36
C ILE A 97 -31.29 14.09 11.86
N ALA A 98 -30.75 15.24 12.25
CA ALA A 98 -29.52 15.33 13.03
C ALA A 98 -29.86 15.04 14.51
N VAL A 99 -29.43 13.90 15.03
CA VAL A 99 -29.48 13.65 16.48
C VAL A 99 -28.16 14.12 17.07
N VAL A 100 -28.13 15.37 17.53
CA VAL A 100 -27.04 15.89 18.34
C VAL A 100 -27.24 15.34 19.76
N LEU A 101 -26.45 14.36 20.19
CA LEU A 101 -26.36 13.98 21.60
C LEU A 101 -25.54 15.03 22.35
N ALA A 102 -26.10 16.24 22.48
CA ALA A 102 -25.63 17.20 23.46
C ALA A 102 -26.18 16.75 24.82
N GLY A 103 -25.27 16.31 25.68
CA GLY A 103 -25.60 15.95 27.05
C GLY A 103 -26.29 17.09 27.81
N GLY A 104 -27.15 16.69 28.75
CA GLY A 104 -27.55 17.53 29.87
C GLY A 104 -28.98 18.09 29.80
N GLY A 105 -29.88 17.51 30.61
CA GLY A 105 -30.83 18.30 31.39
C GLY A 105 -32.23 18.56 30.83
N ALA A 106 -33.18 17.82 31.42
CA ALA A 106 -34.55 18.21 31.79
C ALA A 106 -35.63 18.48 30.72
N PHE A 107 -36.71 17.73 30.90
CA PHE A 107 -38.11 18.09 30.66
C PHE A 107 -38.52 18.47 29.23
N TYR A 108 -39.14 17.51 28.51
CA TYR A 108 -40.28 17.86 27.67
C TYR A 108 -41.36 16.78 27.70
N LEU A 109 -42.59 17.28 27.78
CA LEU A 109 -43.79 16.60 28.20
C LEU A 109 -44.34 15.61 27.15
N LEU A 110 -44.78 14.47 27.69
CA LEU A 110 -45.75 13.50 27.20
C LEU A 110 -46.45 13.78 25.85
N ARG A 111 -46.30 12.83 24.92
CA ARG A 111 -47.47 12.34 24.18
C ARG A 111 -47.40 10.82 23.96
N SER A 112 -48.25 10.12 24.70
CA SER A 112 -48.57 8.72 24.50
C SER A 112 -49.21 8.51 23.13
N ARG A 113 -48.62 7.64 22.29
CA ARG A 113 -49.37 6.87 21.29
C ARG A 113 -48.88 5.42 21.28
N LYS A 114 -49.87 4.58 21.56
CA LYS A 114 -49.91 3.14 21.66
C LYS A 114 -49.95 2.50 20.26
N GLY A 115 -49.23 1.40 20.07
CA GLY A 115 -49.32 0.49 18.92
C GLY A 115 -47.94 0.20 18.30
N LYS A 116 -47.54 -1.00 17.92
CA LYS A 116 -48.15 -2.34 17.92
C LYS A 116 -46.99 -3.31 17.66
N ALA A 117 -47.07 -4.52 18.21
CA ALA A 117 -46.09 -5.59 18.05
C ALA A 117 -46.04 -6.17 16.61
N GLY A 118 -44.88 -6.73 16.25
CA GLY A 118 -44.64 -7.60 15.10
C GLY A 118 -43.36 -7.18 14.37
N GLY A 119 -42.39 -8.02 14.04
CA GLY A 119 -42.19 -9.46 14.18
C GLY A 119 -40.70 -9.71 13.92
N SER A 120 -40.15 -10.74 14.55
CA SER A 120 -38.76 -11.15 14.42
C SER A 120 -38.62 -12.02 13.16
N GLU A 121 -37.95 -11.51 12.13
CA GLU A 121 -37.46 -12.33 11.02
C GLU A 121 -35.93 -12.38 11.09
N LYS A 122 -35.45 -13.57 11.45
CA LYS A 122 -34.06 -13.96 11.42
C LYS A 122 -33.73 -14.32 9.97
N SER A 123 -32.82 -13.60 9.34
CA SER A 123 -32.05 -14.13 8.21
C SER A 123 -30.59 -14.00 8.59
N GLY A 124 -29.96 -15.16 8.83
CA GLY A 124 -28.53 -15.26 9.15
C GLY A 124 -27.65 -14.85 7.97
N PRO A 125 -26.33 -14.77 8.17
CA PRO A 125 -25.38 -14.53 7.09
C PRO A 125 -25.48 -15.68 6.07
N VAL A 126 -25.60 -15.31 4.80
CA VAL A 126 -25.51 -16.25 3.67
C VAL A 126 -24.10 -16.83 3.66
N SER A 127 -24.00 -18.15 3.83
CA SER A 127 -22.78 -18.93 3.72
C SER A 127 -22.22 -18.85 2.30
N LEU A 128 -20.90 -18.66 2.17
CA LEU A 128 -20.18 -18.65 0.89
C LEU A 128 -20.15 -20.04 0.21
N ASP A 129 -20.71 -21.06 0.86
CA ASP A 129 -20.76 -22.45 0.38
C ASP A 129 -22.00 -22.74 -0.48
N ASP A 130 -22.91 -21.77 -0.65
CA ASP A 130 -24.11 -21.87 -1.49
C ASP A 130 -23.90 -21.30 -2.91
N ILE A 131 -22.66 -21.03 -3.32
CA ILE A 131 -22.33 -20.68 -4.71
C ILE A 131 -22.19 -22.00 -5.48
N PRO A 132 -23.14 -22.37 -6.35
CA PRO A 132 -23.05 -23.60 -7.11
C PRO A 132 -21.83 -23.52 -8.05
N LEU A 133 -20.88 -24.44 -7.87
CA LEU A 133 -19.62 -24.52 -8.59
C LEU A 133 -19.74 -25.15 -9.99
N ASP A 134 -20.94 -25.19 -10.58
CA ASP A 134 -21.21 -25.86 -11.84
C ASP A 134 -21.32 -24.94 -13.06
N GLU A 135 -21.15 -23.62 -12.91
CA GLU A 135 -21.23 -22.68 -14.06
C GLU A 135 -19.95 -21.89 -14.39
N LEU A 136 -18.78 -22.30 -13.87
CA LEU A 136 -17.49 -21.80 -14.36
C LEU A 136 -16.93 -22.71 -15.47
N GLU A 137 -17.73 -22.99 -16.50
CA GLU A 137 -17.21 -23.39 -17.81
C GLU A 137 -16.62 -22.15 -18.49
N MET A 138 -15.36 -21.85 -18.17
CA MET A 138 -14.61 -20.79 -18.82
C MET A 138 -14.11 -21.27 -20.21
N PRO A 139 -14.54 -20.66 -21.33
CA PRO A 139 -14.17 -21.11 -22.67
C PRO A 139 -12.82 -20.50 -23.09
N TRP A 140 -11.69 -21.05 -22.62
CA TRP A 140 -10.35 -20.53 -22.96
C TRP A 140 -9.45 -21.48 -23.76
N HIS A 141 -10.02 -22.31 -24.64
CA HIS A 141 -9.22 -23.03 -25.63
C HIS A 141 -9.52 -22.58 -27.04
N LYS A 142 -8.99 -21.42 -27.46
CA LYS A 142 -8.62 -21.15 -28.87
C LYS A 142 -7.67 -19.97 -29.01
N TRP A 143 -6.38 -20.15 -28.74
CA TRP A 143 -5.33 -19.39 -29.43
C TRP A 143 -4.10 -20.28 -29.65
N GLY A 144 -3.66 -20.36 -30.91
CA GLY A 144 -2.32 -20.83 -31.28
C GLY A 144 -2.30 -21.96 -32.30
N GLY A 145 -2.16 -21.63 -33.59
CA GLY A 145 -1.89 -22.62 -34.62
C GLY A 145 -1.89 -22.09 -36.05
N GLY A 146 -1.19 -20.99 -36.32
CA GLY A 146 -0.87 -20.57 -37.67
C GLY A 146 0.13 -21.53 -38.30
N MET A 147 -0.34 -22.38 -39.21
CA MET A 147 0.45 -23.15 -40.16
C MET A 147 -0.35 -23.25 -41.47
N ASN A 148 -0.07 -22.36 -42.43
CA ASN A 148 -0.40 -22.52 -43.84
C ASN A 148 0.96 -22.48 -44.56
N GLN A 149 1.48 -23.60 -45.08
CA GLN A 149 1.21 -24.15 -46.42
C GLN A 149 1.41 -23.12 -47.53
#